data_AF-A0A7C5BDR0-F1
#
_entry.id   AF-A0A7C5BDR0-F1
#
_cell.length_a   1.000
_cell.length_b   1.000
_cell.length_c   1.000
_cell.angle_alpha   90.00
_cell.angle_beta   90.00
_cell.angle_gamma   90.00
#
_symmetry.space_group_name_H-M   'P 1'
#
loop_
_entity.id
_entity.type
_entity.pdbx_description
1 polymer ?
#
loop_
_entity_poly.entity_id
_entity_poly.type
_entity_poly.pdbx_seq_one_letter_code
_entity_poly.pdbx_strand_id
1 'polypeptide(L)'
;MSEKSRYTPKDIEQNYYKFWEAQGFFEIDGNSKIQKEGKSFSIMMPPPNVTGRLHIGHGLTFTLQDIIVRYKRMDGFKTLWQPGVDHAGIATQNVVEKQLLQEGKTKEEIGREEFLKLCFQQKENSQDAITSQLRYLGVSPAWSRERFTMDDGLANAVKKAFKKMYDDGYIVQGNYMINWCTHDGALSDIEVEYEDHAGKLYHLKYPLSDGSGEVIVATTRPETYFGDTAVMVHPDDERYKDIVGKKVKLPLTGREIEIITDEHVDMEFGTGVVKVTPAHDPNDYEVGKRHD
;
A
#
# COMPACT_ATOMS: atom_id res chain seq x y z
N MET A 1 -26.81 -14.95 -40.75
CA MET A 1 -25.47 -15.42 -40.34
C MET A 1 -24.60 -15.48 -41.60
N SER A 2 -23.31 -15.16 -41.51
CA SER A 2 -22.39 -15.30 -42.64
C SER A 2 -22.33 -16.75 -43.10
N GLU A 3 -22.35 -17.00 -44.42
CA GLU A 3 -22.18 -18.35 -45.02
C GLU A 3 -20.75 -18.90 -44.91
N LYS A 4 -19.85 -18.23 -44.19
CA LYS A 4 -18.48 -18.73 -43.95
C LYS A 4 -18.54 -20.01 -43.10
N SER A 5 -17.84 -21.05 -43.55
CA SER A 5 -17.75 -22.35 -42.86
C SER A 5 -16.90 -22.34 -41.58
N ARG A 6 -16.19 -21.25 -41.28
CA ARG A 6 -15.31 -21.10 -40.10
C ARG A 6 -15.71 -19.88 -39.28
N TYR A 7 -15.89 -20.07 -37.98
CA TYR A 7 -16.10 -18.99 -37.02
C TYR A 7 -14.84 -18.13 -36.89
N THR A 8 -14.98 -16.83 -37.15
CA THR A 8 -13.93 -15.82 -36.98
C THR A 8 -14.41 -14.79 -35.95
N PRO A 9 -14.00 -14.89 -34.67
CA PRO A 9 -14.48 -13.99 -33.62
C PRO A 9 -14.26 -12.50 -33.92
N LYS A 10 -13.10 -12.17 -34.49
CA LYS A 10 -12.72 -10.80 -34.86
C LYS A 10 -13.70 -10.10 -35.81
N ASP A 11 -14.39 -10.86 -36.66
CA ASP A 11 -15.36 -10.32 -37.62
C ASP A 11 -16.69 -9.93 -36.94
N ILE A 12 -16.91 -10.39 -35.70
CA ILE A 12 -18.23 -10.43 -35.05
C ILE A 12 -18.24 -9.65 -33.73
N GLU A 13 -17.30 -9.94 -32.83
CA GLU A 13 -17.33 -9.51 -31.42
C GLU A 13 -17.41 -7.98 -31.27
N GLN A 14 -16.53 -7.25 -31.97
CA GLN A 14 -16.46 -5.80 -31.87
C GLN A 14 -17.71 -5.09 -32.42
N ASN A 15 -18.36 -5.67 -33.42
CA ASN A 15 -19.57 -5.11 -34.00
C ASN A 15 -20.75 -5.24 -33.03
N TYR A 16 -20.92 -6.42 -32.40
CA TYR A 16 -21.96 -6.60 -31.39
C TYR A 16 -21.71 -5.78 -30.14
N TYR A 17 -20.46 -5.68 -29.69
CA TYR A 17 -20.13 -4.88 -28.53
C TYR A 17 -20.55 -3.42 -28.70
N LYS A 18 -20.11 -2.79 -29.80
CA LYS A 18 -20.48 -1.42 -30.15
C LYS A 18 -21.99 -1.23 -30.24
N PHE A 19 -22.70 -2.20 -30.81
CA PHE A 19 -24.16 -2.18 -30.87
C PHE A 19 -24.79 -2.21 -29.47
N TRP A 20 -24.38 -3.14 -28.59
CA TRP A 20 -24.94 -3.26 -27.24
C TRP A 20 -24.64 -2.03 -26.37
N GLU A 21 -23.43 -1.50 -26.46
CA GLU A 21 -23.04 -0.27 -25.76
C GLU A 21 -23.87 0.91 -26.25
N ALA A 22 -23.99 1.11 -27.57
CA ALA A 22 -24.77 2.20 -28.15
C ALA A 22 -26.27 2.13 -27.84
N GLN A 23 -26.81 0.92 -27.64
CA GLN A 23 -28.21 0.72 -27.22
C GLN A 23 -28.41 0.85 -25.71
N GLY A 24 -27.35 1.07 -24.92
CA GLY A 24 -27.44 1.21 -23.47
C GLY A 24 -27.80 -0.09 -22.74
N PHE A 25 -27.56 -1.26 -23.35
CA PHE A 25 -27.95 -2.55 -22.73
C PHE A 25 -27.15 -2.89 -21.46
N PHE A 26 -26.02 -2.23 -21.25
CA PHE A 26 -25.19 -2.41 -20.06
C PHE A 26 -25.66 -1.55 -18.89
N GLU A 27 -26.45 -0.52 -19.15
CA GLU A 27 -26.95 0.41 -18.16
C GLU A 27 -28.00 -0.22 -17.25
N ILE A 28 -28.26 0.46 -16.14
CA ILE A 28 -29.15 -0.02 -15.07
C ILE A 28 -30.54 -0.39 -15.62
N ASP A 29 -31.06 0.39 -16.58
CA ASP A 29 -32.37 0.18 -17.20
C ASP A 29 -32.30 -0.54 -18.56
N GLY A 30 -31.11 -1.06 -18.93
CA GLY A 30 -30.87 -1.78 -20.17
C GLY A 30 -31.71 -3.07 -20.32
N ASN A 31 -32.22 -3.61 -19.21
CA ASN A 31 -33.13 -4.76 -19.17
C ASN A 31 -34.53 -4.42 -18.62
N SER A 32 -34.94 -3.15 -18.65
CA SER A 32 -36.22 -2.65 -18.08
C SER A 32 -37.44 -3.53 -18.39
N LYS A 33 -37.55 -4.07 -19.60
CA LYS A 33 -38.66 -4.95 -20.04
C LYS A 33 -38.83 -6.23 -19.22
N ILE A 34 -37.76 -6.71 -18.57
CA ILE A 34 -37.77 -7.96 -17.79
C ILE A 34 -37.45 -7.71 -16.31
N GLN A 35 -37.31 -6.44 -15.88
CA GLN A 35 -37.04 -6.12 -14.48
C GLN A 35 -38.23 -6.52 -13.60
N LYS A 36 -37.91 -7.22 -12.51
CA LYS A 36 -38.86 -7.60 -11.47
C LYS A 36 -38.82 -6.54 -10.37
N GLU A 37 -39.99 -6.09 -9.94
CA GLU A 37 -40.12 -5.11 -8.86
C GLU A 37 -39.40 -5.60 -7.58
N GLY A 38 -38.72 -4.69 -6.88
CA GLY A 38 -37.99 -4.99 -5.65
C GLY A 38 -36.69 -5.79 -5.82
N LYS A 39 -36.29 -6.19 -7.04
CA LYS A 39 -35.02 -6.91 -7.28
C LYS A 39 -33.94 -5.99 -7.81
N SER A 40 -32.90 -5.77 -7.02
CA SER A 40 -31.71 -5.00 -7.41
C SER A 40 -30.42 -5.78 -7.14
N PHE A 41 -29.45 -5.63 -8.03
CA PHE A 41 -28.13 -6.21 -7.88
C PHE A 41 -27.10 -5.14 -8.23
N SER A 42 -26.12 -4.92 -7.36
CA SER A 42 -25.04 -3.98 -7.63
C SER A 42 -23.71 -4.64 -7.32
N ILE A 43 -22.73 -4.41 -8.18
CA ILE A 43 -21.35 -4.84 -7.96
C ILE A 43 -20.39 -3.73 -8.42
N MET A 44 -19.34 -3.50 -7.64
CA MET A 44 -18.29 -2.56 -7.98
C MET A 44 -17.24 -3.29 -8.82
N MET A 45 -16.83 -2.68 -9.93
CA MET A 45 -15.58 -3.07 -10.57
C MET A 45 -14.44 -2.70 -9.62
N PRO A 46 -13.56 -3.64 -9.22
CA PRO A 46 -12.33 -3.26 -8.54
C PRO A 46 -11.54 -2.39 -9.52
N PRO A 47 -11.35 -1.10 -9.21
CA PRO A 47 -10.87 -0.14 -10.19
C PRO A 47 -9.40 -0.46 -10.52
N PRO A 48 -9.04 -0.70 -11.79
CA PRO A 48 -7.66 -0.89 -12.17
C PRO A 48 -6.83 0.37 -11.91
N ASN A 49 -5.59 0.19 -11.47
CA ASN A 49 -4.63 1.27 -11.29
C ASN A 49 -4.24 1.86 -12.65
N VAL A 50 -4.14 3.19 -12.74
CA VAL A 50 -3.74 3.91 -13.97
C VAL A 50 -2.22 3.91 -14.22
N THR A 51 -1.60 2.75 -14.00
CA THR A 51 -0.15 2.54 -14.08
C THR A 51 0.30 1.83 -15.35
N GLY A 52 -0.63 1.47 -16.24
CA GLY A 52 -0.30 0.82 -17.51
C GLY A 52 -1.45 0.03 -18.12
N ARG A 53 -1.14 -1.17 -18.63
CA ARG A 53 -2.10 -2.06 -19.32
C ARG A 53 -2.56 -3.20 -18.43
N LEU A 54 -3.77 -3.69 -18.69
CA LEU A 54 -4.31 -4.87 -18.02
C LEU A 54 -3.55 -6.14 -18.41
N HIS A 55 -3.47 -7.07 -17.44
CA HIS A 55 -2.89 -8.42 -17.57
C HIS A 55 -3.93 -9.53 -17.32
N ILE A 56 -3.54 -10.80 -17.45
CA ILE A 56 -4.46 -11.95 -17.39
C ILE A 56 -5.28 -12.04 -16.09
N GLY A 57 -4.71 -11.68 -14.93
CA GLY A 57 -5.44 -11.59 -13.66
C GLY A 57 -6.65 -10.63 -13.69
N HIS A 58 -6.55 -9.52 -14.42
CA HIS A 58 -7.68 -8.63 -14.67
C HIS A 58 -8.72 -9.31 -15.56
N GLY A 59 -8.27 -10.03 -16.60
CA GLY A 59 -9.13 -10.82 -17.47
C GLY A 59 -9.96 -11.85 -16.69
N LEU A 60 -9.33 -12.60 -15.77
CA LEU A 60 -10.02 -13.51 -14.86
C LEU A 60 -11.08 -12.79 -14.02
N THR A 61 -10.67 -11.73 -13.32
CA THR A 61 -11.53 -10.98 -12.38
C THR A 61 -12.78 -10.43 -13.09
N PHE A 62 -12.58 -9.73 -14.20
CA PHE A 62 -13.69 -9.07 -14.89
C PHE A 62 -14.57 -10.03 -15.68
N THR A 63 -14.03 -11.16 -16.15
CA THR A 63 -14.86 -12.24 -16.74
C THR A 63 -15.82 -12.81 -15.70
N LEU A 64 -15.34 -13.09 -14.48
CA LEU A 64 -16.18 -13.61 -13.40
C LEU A 64 -17.28 -12.61 -13.00
N GLN A 65 -16.93 -11.33 -12.86
CA GLN A 65 -17.93 -10.28 -12.59
C GLN A 65 -18.96 -10.18 -13.72
N ASP A 66 -18.52 -10.20 -14.98
CA ASP A 66 -19.42 -10.07 -16.14
C ASP A 66 -20.40 -11.24 -16.24
N ILE A 67 -19.96 -12.49 -15.97
CA ILE A 67 -20.85 -13.66 -15.92
C ILE A 67 -21.96 -13.44 -14.89
N ILE A 68 -21.63 -13.00 -13.68
CA ILE A 68 -22.60 -12.75 -12.61
C ILE A 68 -23.55 -11.62 -13.01
N VAL A 69 -23.02 -10.53 -13.54
CA VAL A 69 -23.80 -9.35 -13.95
C VAL A 69 -24.79 -9.69 -15.05
N ARG A 70 -24.35 -10.42 -16.09
CA ARG A 70 -25.21 -10.88 -17.17
C ARG A 70 -26.29 -11.82 -16.66
N TYR A 71 -25.93 -12.80 -15.84
CA TYR A 71 -26.89 -13.71 -15.21
C TYR A 71 -27.96 -12.95 -14.41
N LYS A 72 -27.56 -12.03 -13.54
CA LYS A 72 -28.50 -11.24 -12.72
C LYS A 72 -29.39 -10.34 -13.58
N ARG A 73 -28.83 -9.70 -14.60
CA ARG A 73 -29.58 -8.90 -15.58
C ARG A 73 -30.63 -9.76 -16.30
N MET A 74 -30.28 -10.98 -16.71
CA MET A 74 -31.20 -11.93 -17.36
C MET A 74 -32.25 -12.53 -16.41
N ASP A 75 -31.94 -12.66 -15.11
CA ASP A 75 -32.91 -13.08 -14.07
C ASP A 75 -33.86 -11.94 -13.63
N GLY A 76 -33.82 -10.80 -14.32
CA GLY A 76 -34.73 -9.68 -14.11
C GLY A 76 -34.37 -8.80 -12.92
N PHE A 77 -33.11 -8.81 -12.45
CA PHE A 77 -32.64 -7.81 -11.50
C PHE A 77 -32.36 -6.48 -12.20
N LYS A 78 -32.68 -5.37 -11.53
CA LYS A 78 -32.14 -4.05 -11.86
C LYS A 78 -30.65 -4.04 -11.50
N THR A 79 -29.79 -4.12 -12.51
CA THR A 79 -28.37 -4.47 -12.31
C THR A 79 -27.45 -3.28 -12.58
N LEU A 80 -26.64 -2.91 -11.58
CA LEU A 80 -25.53 -1.96 -11.73
C LEU A 80 -24.20 -2.69 -11.59
N TRP A 81 -23.40 -2.66 -12.65
CA TRP A 81 -21.96 -2.92 -12.52
C TRP A 81 -21.24 -1.60 -12.72
N GLN A 82 -20.76 -1.01 -11.63
CA GLN A 82 -20.20 0.33 -11.59
C GLN A 82 -18.72 0.29 -12.02
N PRO A 83 -18.36 0.86 -13.18
CA PRO A 83 -16.96 0.91 -13.62
C PRO A 83 -16.22 2.08 -12.99
N GLY A 84 -14.89 1.96 -12.96
CA GLY A 84 -14.00 3.07 -12.64
C GLY A 84 -12.54 2.65 -12.69
N VAL A 85 -11.66 3.64 -12.57
CA VAL A 85 -10.20 3.47 -12.51
C VAL A 85 -9.64 4.18 -11.28
N ASP A 86 -8.50 3.69 -10.79
CA ASP A 86 -7.84 4.21 -9.59
C ASP A 86 -6.57 5.00 -9.94
N HIS A 87 -6.43 6.18 -9.35
CA HIS A 87 -5.25 7.04 -9.42
C HIS A 87 -3.97 6.35 -8.89
N ALA A 88 -4.11 5.39 -7.96
CA ALA A 88 -3.03 4.56 -7.42
C ALA A 88 -1.85 5.31 -6.76
N GLY A 89 -2.00 6.60 -6.43
CA GLY A 89 -1.03 7.40 -5.67
C GLY A 89 0.44 7.15 -6.05
N ILE A 90 1.18 6.56 -5.11
CA ILE A 90 2.62 6.23 -5.21
C ILE A 90 2.93 5.42 -6.48
N ALA A 91 2.06 4.48 -6.88
CA ALA A 91 2.33 3.64 -8.05
C ALA A 91 2.32 4.46 -9.36
N THR A 92 1.39 5.42 -9.50
CA THR A 92 1.37 6.31 -10.67
C THR A 92 2.53 7.30 -10.63
N GLN A 93 2.86 7.82 -9.44
CA GLN A 93 4.04 8.66 -9.24
C GLN A 93 5.30 7.94 -9.73
N ASN A 94 5.51 6.69 -9.31
CA ASN A 94 6.67 5.89 -9.70
C ASN A 94 6.75 5.61 -11.21
N VAL A 95 5.62 5.48 -11.90
CA VAL A 95 5.60 5.35 -13.37
C VAL A 95 6.06 6.65 -14.03
N VAL A 96 5.54 7.80 -13.60
CA VAL A 96 5.90 9.11 -14.17
C VAL A 96 7.35 9.47 -13.85
N GLU A 97 7.82 9.21 -12.63
CA GLU A 97 9.23 9.43 -12.27
C GLU A 97 10.18 8.59 -13.11
N LYS A 98 9.85 7.32 -13.38
CA LYS A 98 10.65 6.48 -14.29
C LYS A 98 10.70 7.03 -15.71
N GLN A 99 9.61 7.60 -16.21
CA GLN A 99 9.57 8.25 -17.53
C GLN A 99 10.46 9.50 -17.55
N LEU A 100 10.36 10.36 -16.52
CA LEU A 100 11.20 11.54 -16.40
C LEU A 100 12.69 11.19 -16.31
N LEU A 101 13.05 10.16 -15.55
CA LEU A 101 14.42 9.68 -15.44
C LEU A 101 14.97 9.19 -16.80
N GLN A 102 14.15 8.58 -17.64
CA GLN A 102 14.54 8.19 -19.00
C GLN A 102 14.80 9.40 -19.92
N GLU A 103 14.15 10.52 -19.65
CA GLU A 103 14.42 11.82 -20.29
C GLU A 103 15.59 12.58 -19.64
N GLY A 104 16.20 12.04 -18.58
CA GLY A 104 17.28 12.67 -17.83
C GLY A 104 16.82 13.83 -16.94
N LYS A 105 15.55 13.82 -16.50
CA LYS A 105 14.96 14.82 -15.60
C LYS A 105 14.48 14.19 -14.29
N THR A 106 14.28 15.01 -13.26
CA THR A 106 13.64 14.60 -11.99
C THR A 106 12.33 15.36 -11.74
N LYS A 107 11.51 14.86 -10.82
CA LYS A 107 10.26 15.54 -10.42
C LYS A 107 10.54 16.87 -9.72
N GLU A 108 11.66 16.97 -8.99
CA GLU A 108 12.08 18.17 -8.28
C GLU A 108 12.46 19.28 -9.26
N GLU A 109 13.09 18.95 -10.39
CA GLU A 109 13.50 19.91 -11.42
C GLU A 109 12.32 20.56 -12.14
N ILE A 110 11.26 19.79 -12.42
CA ILE A 110 10.07 20.30 -13.13
C ILE A 110 9.04 20.93 -12.18
N GLY A 111 9.14 20.64 -10.89
CA GLY A 111 8.24 21.16 -9.86
C GLY A 111 6.86 20.51 -9.84
N ARG A 112 6.13 20.76 -8.75
CA ARG A 112 4.86 20.09 -8.43
C ARG A 112 3.77 20.27 -9.50
N GLU A 113 3.58 21.49 -10.00
CA GLU A 113 2.47 21.77 -10.93
C GLU A 113 2.65 21.01 -12.25
N GLU A 114 3.87 21.02 -12.79
CA GLU A 114 4.16 20.33 -14.04
C GLU A 114 4.14 18.81 -13.86
N PHE A 115 4.69 18.32 -12.74
CA PHE A 115 4.60 16.90 -12.38
C PHE A 115 3.15 16.41 -12.31
N LEU A 116 2.25 17.18 -11.69
CA LEU A 116 0.82 16.83 -11.62
C LEU A 116 0.19 16.76 -13.02
N LYS A 117 0.51 17.68 -13.93
CA LYS A 117 0.01 17.61 -15.32
C LYS A 117 0.45 16.31 -16.00
N LEU A 118 1.72 15.91 -15.81
CA LEU A 118 2.22 14.65 -16.35
C LEU A 118 1.50 13.43 -15.73
N CYS A 119 1.23 13.43 -14.43
CA CYS A 119 0.41 12.39 -13.80
C CYS A 119 -1.00 12.31 -14.39
N PHE A 120 -1.66 13.44 -14.63
CA PHE A 120 -2.97 13.45 -15.27
C PHE A 120 -2.91 12.98 -16.73
N GLN A 121 -1.88 13.35 -17.48
CA GLN A 121 -1.67 12.85 -18.84
C GLN A 121 -1.44 11.34 -18.87
N GLN A 122 -0.63 10.83 -17.94
CA GLN A 122 -0.39 9.39 -17.77
C GLN A 122 -1.67 8.65 -17.40
N LYS A 123 -2.51 9.25 -16.55
CA LYS A 123 -3.84 8.74 -16.19
C LYS A 123 -4.73 8.62 -17.42
N GLU A 124 -4.83 9.64 -18.26
CA GLU A 124 -5.66 9.62 -19.48
C GLU A 124 -5.21 8.51 -20.43
N ASN A 125 -3.90 8.44 -20.71
CA ASN A 125 -3.33 7.41 -21.58
C ASN A 125 -3.59 5.98 -21.05
N SER A 126 -3.47 5.79 -19.74
CA SER A 126 -3.69 4.49 -19.10
C SER A 126 -5.17 4.13 -19.07
N GLN A 127 -6.05 5.07 -18.74
CA GLN A 127 -7.50 4.86 -18.73
C GLN A 127 -8.02 4.48 -20.12
N ASP A 128 -7.57 5.16 -21.17
CA ASP A 128 -7.96 4.83 -22.55
C ASP A 128 -7.53 3.41 -22.94
N ALA A 129 -6.32 3.01 -22.55
CA ALA A 129 -5.84 1.65 -22.78
C ALA A 129 -6.66 0.60 -22.00
N ILE A 130 -6.88 0.83 -20.70
CA ILE A 130 -7.64 -0.05 -19.81
C ILE A 130 -9.06 -0.24 -20.34
N THR A 131 -9.77 0.86 -20.59
CA THR A 131 -11.16 0.86 -21.03
C THR A 131 -11.29 0.20 -22.41
N SER A 132 -10.33 0.42 -23.32
CA SER A 132 -10.27 -0.28 -24.61
C SER A 132 -10.07 -1.79 -24.46
N GLN A 133 -9.18 -2.23 -23.56
CA GLN A 133 -8.96 -3.65 -23.27
C GLN A 133 -10.21 -4.32 -22.68
N LEU A 134 -10.91 -3.64 -21.77
CA LEU A 134 -12.15 -4.14 -21.18
C LEU A 134 -13.27 -4.26 -22.22
N ARG A 135 -13.46 -3.24 -23.07
CA ARG A 135 -14.41 -3.31 -24.18
C ARG A 135 -14.07 -4.44 -25.14
N TYR A 136 -12.78 -4.63 -25.42
CA TYR A 136 -12.32 -5.74 -26.25
C TYR A 136 -12.62 -7.11 -25.63
N LEU A 137 -12.48 -7.25 -24.31
CA LEU A 137 -12.84 -8.46 -23.56
C LEU A 137 -14.36 -8.73 -23.56
N GLY A 138 -15.18 -7.72 -23.84
CA GLY A 138 -16.63 -7.86 -23.96
C GLY A 138 -17.40 -7.69 -22.65
N VAL A 139 -16.78 -7.08 -21.63
CA VAL A 139 -17.45 -6.86 -20.34
C VAL A 139 -18.60 -5.85 -20.44
N SER A 140 -19.63 -6.01 -19.62
CA SER A 140 -20.88 -5.22 -19.67
C SER A 140 -21.15 -4.26 -18.49
N PRO A 141 -20.17 -3.44 -18.04
CA PRO A 141 -20.41 -2.44 -17.00
C PRO A 141 -21.18 -1.23 -17.55
N ALA A 142 -21.76 -0.45 -16.65
CA ALA A 142 -22.48 0.78 -16.98
C ALA A 142 -21.48 1.91 -17.30
N TRP A 143 -20.93 1.92 -18.52
CA TRP A 143 -19.87 2.84 -18.93
C TRP A 143 -20.23 4.32 -18.80
N SER A 144 -21.50 4.69 -18.95
CA SER A 144 -21.92 6.11 -18.77
C SER A 144 -21.71 6.62 -17.35
N ARG A 145 -21.45 5.70 -16.39
CA ARG A 145 -21.27 5.99 -14.98
C ARG A 145 -19.82 5.88 -14.53
N GLU A 146 -18.87 5.68 -15.44
CA GLU A 146 -17.46 5.50 -15.10
C GLU A 146 -16.95 6.58 -14.14
N ARG A 147 -16.25 6.14 -13.09
CA ARG A 147 -15.69 7.01 -12.05
C ARG A 147 -14.17 6.96 -12.04
N PHE A 148 -13.57 8.02 -11.52
CA PHE A 148 -12.14 8.08 -11.25
C PHE A 148 -11.95 8.48 -9.80
N THR A 149 -11.05 7.83 -9.06
CA THR A 149 -10.93 8.05 -7.60
C THR A 149 -10.62 9.50 -7.20
N MET A 150 -10.04 10.30 -8.11
CA MET A 150 -9.80 11.73 -7.92
C MET A 150 -10.81 12.64 -8.65
N ASP A 151 -11.93 12.11 -9.14
CA ASP A 151 -13.04 12.94 -9.65
C ASP A 151 -13.71 13.74 -8.52
N ASP A 152 -14.39 14.83 -8.88
CA ASP A 152 -14.97 15.76 -7.89
C ASP A 152 -15.90 15.08 -6.89
N GLY A 153 -16.67 14.06 -7.33
CA GLY A 153 -17.61 13.40 -6.43
C GLY A 153 -16.92 12.46 -5.46
N LEU A 154 -15.95 11.66 -5.91
CA LEU A 154 -15.20 10.75 -5.04
C LEU A 154 -14.22 11.51 -4.13
N ALA A 155 -13.57 12.56 -4.63
CA ALA A 155 -12.76 13.45 -3.80
C ALA A 155 -13.58 14.09 -2.67
N ASN A 156 -14.82 14.52 -2.95
CA ASN A 156 -15.72 15.05 -1.91
C ASN A 156 -16.22 13.96 -0.96
N ALA A 157 -16.43 12.73 -1.44
CA ALA A 157 -16.78 11.60 -0.58
C ALA A 157 -15.65 11.29 0.42
N VAL A 158 -14.39 11.29 -0.03
CA VAL A 158 -13.21 11.10 0.84
C VAL A 158 -13.11 12.22 1.87
N LYS A 159 -13.26 13.49 1.47
CA LYS A 159 -13.26 14.62 2.41
C LYS A 159 -14.34 14.49 3.49
N LYS A 160 -15.55 14.06 3.10
CA LYS A 160 -16.66 13.84 4.03
C LYS A 160 -16.37 12.68 4.99
N ALA A 161 -15.83 11.57 4.48
CA ALA A 161 -15.45 10.43 5.30
C ALA A 161 -14.35 10.80 6.30
N PHE A 162 -13.30 11.47 5.84
CA PHE A 162 -12.22 11.98 6.69
C PHE A 162 -12.78 12.89 7.78
N LYS A 163 -13.58 13.90 7.43
CA LYS A 163 -14.16 14.82 8.41
C LYS A 163 -15.02 14.07 9.43
N LYS A 164 -15.85 13.11 8.99
CA LYS A 164 -16.65 12.31 9.92
C LYS A 164 -15.77 11.50 10.88
N MET A 165 -14.75 10.80 10.36
CA MET A 165 -13.86 10.01 11.20
C MET A 165 -13.03 10.87 12.16
N TYR A 166 -12.66 12.07 11.74
CA TYR A 166 -12.02 13.07 12.60
C TYR A 166 -12.96 13.57 13.71
N ASP A 167 -14.18 13.99 13.35
CA ASP A 167 -15.19 14.47 14.29
C ASP A 167 -15.60 13.37 15.31
N ASP A 168 -15.60 12.10 14.88
CA ASP A 168 -15.87 10.93 15.73
C ASP A 168 -14.64 10.50 16.59
N GLY A 169 -13.48 11.15 16.42
CA GLY A 169 -12.25 10.86 17.20
C GLY A 169 -11.41 9.67 16.73
N TYR A 170 -11.69 9.11 15.55
CA TYR A 170 -10.91 8.00 14.97
C TYR A 170 -9.62 8.46 14.27
N ILE A 171 -9.55 9.73 13.84
CA ILE A 171 -8.35 10.31 13.22
C ILE A 171 -7.68 11.22 14.24
N VAL A 172 -6.44 10.87 14.61
CA VAL A 172 -5.62 11.60 15.57
C VAL A 172 -4.33 12.07 14.93
N GLN A 173 -3.73 13.12 15.50
CA GLN A 173 -2.41 13.61 15.13
C GLN A 173 -1.46 13.45 16.31
N GLY A 174 -0.32 12.82 16.09
CA GLY A 174 0.71 12.62 17.11
C GLY A 174 2.01 12.14 16.49
N ASN A 175 3.05 12.05 17.32
CA ASN A 175 4.32 11.48 16.92
C ASN A 175 4.30 9.97 17.22
N TYR A 176 4.49 9.16 16.20
CA TYR A 176 4.57 7.71 16.32
C TYR A 176 5.62 7.16 15.35
N MET A 177 6.15 5.98 15.64
CA MET A 177 7.08 5.30 14.72
C MET A 177 6.34 4.93 13.44
N ILE A 178 6.94 5.26 12.29
CA ILE A 178 6.41 4.96 10.97
C ILE A 178 7.45 4.20 10.14
N ASN A 179 6.98 3.49 9.13
CA ASN A 179 7.84 2.98 8.07
C ASN A 179 8.15 4.15 7.11
N TRP A 180 9.41 4.56 7.03
CA TRP A 180 9.82 5.65 6.16
C TRP A 180 10.69 5.15 5.01
N CYS A 181 10.18 5.29 3.79
CA CYS A 181 10.95 5.15 2.57
C CYS A 181 11.71 6.45 2.29
N THR A 182 13.02 6.38 2.08
CA THR A 182 13.85 7.56 1.77
C THR A 182 13.53 8.18 0.40
N HIS A 183 12.78 7.47 -0.45
CA HIS A 183 12.32 7.93 -1.75
C HIS A 183 10.86 8.44 -1.72
N ASP A 184 9.94 7.67 -1.11
CA ASP A 184 8.49 7.89 -1.20
C ASP A 184 7.85 8.49 0.07
N GLY A 185 8.57 8.52 1.19
CA GLY A 185 8.08 9.03 2.47
C GLY A 185 7.40 7.95 3.33
N ALA A 186 6.37 8.34 4.07
CA ALA A 186 5.70 7.47 5.03
C ALA A 186 4.87 6.39 4.33
N LEU A 187 5.03 5.14 4.76
CA LEU A 187 4.31 3.96 4.27
C LEU A 187 3.54 3.29 5.40
N SER A 188 2.41 2.70 5.06
CA SER A 188 1.63 1.86 5.98
C SER A 188 2.23 0.45 6.08
N ASP A 189 1.93 -0.28 7.15
CA ASP A 189 2.48 -1.63 7.37
C ASP A 189 2.15 -2.61 6.23
N ILE A 190 0.98 -2.46 5.60
CA ILE A 190 0.56 -3.32 4.48
C ILE A 190 1.32 -3.03 3.18
N GLU A 191 2.02 -1.89 3.09
CA GLU A 191 2.85 -1.51 1.94
C GLU A 191 4.31 -1.94 2.11
N VAL A 192 4.68 -2.51 3.27
CA VAL A 192 6.04 -2.98 3.55
C VAL A 192 6.13 -4.47 3.27
N GLU A 193 7.03 -4.82 2.34
CA GLU A 193 7.37 -6.20 2.04
C GLU A 193 8.68 -6.57 2.75
N TYR A 194 8.73 -7.78 3.30
CA TYR A 194 9.91 -8.30 4.00
C TYR A 194 10.63 -9.32 3.12
N GLU A 195 11.93 -9.10 2.96
CA GLU A 195 12.83 -10.00 2.23
C GLU A 195 14.03 -10.37 3.10
N ASP A 196 14.45 -11.63 3.02
CA ASP A 196 15.63 -12.11 3.72
C ASP A 196 16.90 -11.71 2.96
N HIS A 197 17.82 -11.04 3.65
CA HIS A 197 19.11 -10.66 3.11
C HIS A 197 20.26 -11.17 3.98
N ALA A 198 21.36 -11.57 3.34
CA ALA A 198 22.58 -11.95 4.06
C ALA A 198 23.20 -10.72 4.75
N GLY A 199 23.05 -10.66 6.07
CA GLY A 199 23.58 -9.59 6.91
C GLY A 199 24.85 -9.95 7.68
N LYS A 200 25.24 -9.05 8.59
CA LYS A 200 26.30 -9.28 9.58
C LYS A 200 25.78 -8.93 10.96
N LEU A 201 26.20 -9.70 11.96
CA LEU A 201 25.93 -9.42 13.37
C LEU A 201 27.21 -8.88 14.02
N TYR A 202 27.16 -7.63 14.47
CA TYR A 202 28.27 -6.93 15.10
C TYR A 202 28.19 -7.07 16.62
N HIS A 203 29.35 -7.13 17.27
CA HIS A 203 29.49 -7.21 18.71
C HIS A 203 30.22 -5.97 19.21
N LEU A 204 29.53 -5.12 19.98
CA LEU A 204 30.02 -3.84 20.46
C LEU A 204 30.27 -3.89 21.97
N LYS A 205 31.42 -3.37 22.42
CA LYS A 205 31.80 -3.34 23.84
C LYS A 205 31.40 -2.02 24.50
N TYR A 206 30.61 -2.12 25.56
CA TYR A 206 30.08 -0.99 26.31
C TYR A 206 30.63 -1.07 27.74
N PRO A 207 31.62 -0.23 28.10
CA PRO A 207 32.15 -0.19 29.46
C PRO A 207 31.08 0.19 30.47
N LEU A 208 31.07 -0.47 31.63
CA LEU A 208 30.25 -0.05 32.77
C LEU A 208 30.81 1.26 33.33
N SER A 209 29.93 2.22 33.65
CA SER A 209 30.31 3.54 34.14
C SER A 209 31.04 3.49 35.49
N ASP A 210 30.77 2.47 36.31
CA ASP A 210 31.44 2.23 37.59
C ASP A 210 32.85 1.61 37.46
N GLY A 211 33.29 1.30 36.23
CA GLY A 211 34.57 0.67 35.96
C GLY A 211 34.64 -0.82 36.34
N SER A 212 33.53 -1.45 36.72
CA SER A 212 33.49 -2.86 37.15
C SER A 212 33.62 -3.86 36.00
N GLY A 213 33.55 -3.42 34.75
CA GLY A 213 33.69 -4.29 33.59
C GLY A 213 33.13 -3.67 32.31
N GLU A 214 32.72 -4.53 31.38
CA GLU A 214 32.09 -4.18 30.12
C GLU A 214 30.97 -5.17 29.78
N VAL A 215 29.99 -4.72 29.01
CA VAL A 215 28.94 -5.57 28.41
C VAL A 215 29.12 -5.62 26.90
N ILE A 216 28.77 -6.75 26.30
CA ILE A 216 28.88 -6.94 24.84
C ILE A 216 27.47 -6.95 24.26
N VAL A 217 27.16 -5.96 23.44
CA VAL A 217 25.88 -5.81 22.74
C VAL A 217 25.97 -6.41 21.35
N ALA A 218 24.99 -7.23 20.96
CA ALA A 218 24.86 -7.74 19.60
C ALA A 218 23.90 -6.86 18.78
N THR A 219 24.28 -6.45 17.56
CA THR A 219 23.43 -5.63 16.68
C THR A 219 23.74 -5.85 15.20
N THR A 220 22.72 -5.80 14.35
CA THR A 220 22.89 -5.75 12.88
C THR A 220 23.07 -4.32 12.36
N ARG A 221 22.79 -3.30 13.19
CA ARG A 221 22.76 -1.88 12.84
C ARG A 221 23.71 -1.05 13.70
N PRO A 222 25.04 -1.19 13.55
CA PRO A 222 26.01 -0.45 14.36
C PRO A 222 25.90 1.07 14.21
N GLU A 223 25.38 1.57 13.08
CA GLU A 223 25.16 2.99 12.81
C GLU A 223 24.10 3.63 13.72
N THR A 224 23.18 2.83 14.28
CA THR A 224 22.14 3.33 15.20
C THR A 224 22.64 3.58 16.63
N TYR A 225 23.88 3.18 16.93
CA TYR A 225 24.58 3.39 18.21
C TYR A 225 24.41 4.80 18.81
N PHE A 226 24.44 5.83 17.98
CA PHE A 226 24.37 7.22 18.45
C PHE A 226 23.00 7.60 19.02
N GLY A 227 21.95 6.86 18.63
CA GLY A 227 20.59 7.02 19.11
C GLY A 227 20.27 6.17 20.34
N ASP A 228 21.23 5.41 20.88
CA ASP A 228 20.96 4.53 22.01
C ASP A 228 20.54 5.32 23.25
N THR A 229 19.56 4.78 23.96
CA THR A 229 18.96 5.36 25.17
C THR A 229 19.06 4.45 26.38
N ALA A 230 19.10 3.13 26.14
CA ALA A 230 19.30 2.11 27.15
C ALA A 230 19.98 0.88 26.54
N VAL A 231 20.42 -0.03 27.40
CA VAL A 231 20.77 -1.42 27.08
C VAL A 231 19.77 -2.30 27.81
N MET A 232 19.21 -3.29 27.13
CA MET A 232 18.25 -4.22 27.73
C MET A 232 18.79 -5.65 27.79
N VAL A 233 18.42 -6.34 28.86
CA VAL A 233 18.65 -7.78 29.07
C VAL A 233 17.32 -8.43 29.49
N HIS A 234 17.21 -9.75 29.31
CA HIS A 234 16.02 -10.46 29.78
C HIS A 234 15.99 -10.52 31.33
N PRO A 235 14.84 -10.31 32.00
CA PRO A 235 14.76 -10.30 33.47
C PRO A 235 15.19 -11.63 34.12
N ASP A 236 14.93 -12.75 33.45
CA ASP A 236 15.32 -14.09 33.93
C ASP A 236 16.75 -14.51 33.54
N ASP A 237 17.52 -13.64 32.87
CA ASP A 237 18.89 -13.97 32.48
C ASP A 237 19.84 -13.84 33.67
N GLU A 238 20.12 -14.97 34.33
CA GLU A 238 21.04 -15.08 35.46
C GLU A 238 22.44 -14.50 35.16
N ARG A 239 22.87 -14.45 33.89
CA ARG A 239 24.19 -13.91 33.49
C ARG A 239 24.32 -12.42 33.79
N TYR A 240 23.21 -11.68 33.83
CA TYR A 240 23.19 -10.22 33.86
C TYR A 240 22.49 -9.61 35.08
N LYS A 241 22.02 -10.42 36.05
CA LYS A 241 21.33 -9.90 37.24
C LYS A 241 22.12 -8.85 38.02
N ASP A 242 23.43 -9.03 38.13
CA ASP A 242 24.29 -8.12 38.91
C ASP A 242 24.55 -6.76 38.22
N ILE A 243 24.19 -6.61 36.94
CA ILE A 243 24.40 -5.38 36.17
C ILE A 243 23.12 -4.59 35.91
N VAL A 244 21.94 -5.17 36.19
CA VAL A 244 20.65 -4.48 36.05
C VAL A 244 20.63 -3.24 36.95
N GLY A 245 20.18 -2.11 36.40
CA GLY A 245 20.16 -0.80 37.08
C GLY A 245 21.52 -0.08 37.11
N LYS A 246 22.60 -0.71 36.65
CA LYS A 246 23.87 -0.01 36.41
C LYS A 246 23.79 0.82 35.13
N LYS A 247 24.80 1.67 34.93
CA LYS A 247 24.98 2.48 33.72
C LYS A 247 26.15 1.98 32.90
N VAL A 248 26.02 2.08 31.59
CA VAL A 248 27.12 1.89 30.63
C VAL A 248 27.46 3.22 29.99
N LYS A 249 28.75 3.40 29.71
CA LYS A 249 29.27 4.55 29.02
C LYS A 249 29.45 4.23 27.54
N LEU A 250 28.81 5.02 26.68
CA LEU A 250 28.98 4.96 25.24
C LEU A 250 30.37 5.52 24.86
N PRO A 251 31.35 4.71 24.41
CA PRO A 251 32.73 5.17 24.22
C PRO A 251 32.91 6.33 23.23
N LEU A 252 32.09 6.42 22.18
CA LEU A 252 32.26 7.44 21.13
C LEU A 252 31.56 8.76 21.47
N THR A 253 30.53 8.74 22.30
CA THR A 253 29.75 9.94 22.66
C THR A 253 30.00 10.41 24.09
N GLY A 254 30.53 9.52 24.95
CA GLY A 254 30.70 9.77 26.37
C GLY A 254 29.39 9.77 27.18
N ARG A 255 28.23 9.57 26.54
CA ARG A 255 26.92 9.50 27.19
C ARG A 255 26.85 8.25 28.08
N GLU A 256 26.13 8.37 29.18
CA GLU A 256 25.79 7.23 30.04
C GLU A 256 24.33 6.85 29.82
N ILE A 257 24.08 5.55 29.65
CA ILE A 257 22.74 4.98 29.46
C ILE A 257 22.53 3.82 30.43
N GLU A 258 21.28 3.57 30.79
CA GLU A 258 20.93 2.59 31.83
C GLU A 258 20.81 1.17 31.27
N ILE A 259 21.07 0.18 32.12
CA ILE A 259 20.78 -1.23 31.86
C ILE A 259 19.41 -1.56 32.44
N ILE A 260 18.43 -1.79 31.57
CA ILE A 260 17.04 -2.12 31.89
C ILE A 260 16.76 -3.60 31.65
N THR A 261 15.60 -4.08 32.11
CA THR A 261 15.12 -5.44 31.85
C THR A 261 13.84 -5.40 31.03
N ASP A 262 13.75 -6.23 29.99
CA ASP A 262 12.52 -6.40 29.20
C ASP A 262 12.41 -7.83 28.65
N GLU A 263 11.21 -8.41 28.70
CA GLU A 263 10.94 -9.78 28.24
C GLU A 263 11.05 -9.94 26.71
N HIS A 264 11.12 -8.82 25.97
CA HIS A 264 11.35 -8.86 24.52
C HIS A 264 12.72 -9.43 24.13
N VAL A 265 13.69 -9.46 25.06
CA VAL A 265 15.04 -9.93 24.78
C VAL A 265 15.09 -11.46 24.68
N ASP A 266 15.48 -11.98 23.51
CA ASP A 266 15.83 -13.40 23.37
C ASP A 266 17.21 -13.67 23.98
N MET A 267 17.25 -14.49 25.04
CA MET A 267 18.47 -14.87 25.75
C MET A 267 19.43 -15.72 24.90
N GLU A 268 18.90 -16.46 23.91
CA GLU A 268 19.68 -17.34 23.03
C GLU A 268 20.27 -16.60 21.83
N PHE A 269 19.74 -15.42 21.50
CA PHE A 269 20.20 -14.64 20.36
C PHE A 269 21.42 -13.75 20.70
N GLY A 270 22.49 -13.92 19.95
CA GLY A 270 23.71 -13.12 20.09
C GLY A 270 24.33 -13.27 21.49
N THR A 271 24.34 -12.17 22.26
CA THR A 271 24.83 -12.16 23.64
C THR A 271 23.72 -12.19 24.69
N GLY A 272 22.44 -12.07 24.30
CA GLY A 272 21.35 -11.80 25.25
C GLY A 272 21.34 -10.35 25.78
N VAL A 273 22.14 -9.46 25.18
CA VAL A 273 22.21 -8.02 25.50
C VAL A 273 21.93 -7.22 24.25
N VAL A 274 20.89 -6.39 24.29
CA VAL A 274 20.38 -5.64 23.13
C VAL A 274 20.45 -4.15 23.42
N LYS A 275 20.91 -3.34 22.45
CA LYS A 275 20.83 -1.87 22.54
C LYS A 275 19.40 -1.42 22.25
N VAL A 276 18.94 -0.38 22.94
CA VAL A 276 17.60 0.20 22.74
C VAL A 276 17.73 1.56 22.05
N THR A 277 17.25 1.63 20.81
CA THR A 277 17.26 2.86 19.97
C THR A 277 15.83 3.24 19.52
N PRO A 278 15.01 3.84 20.40
CA PRO A 278 13.57 4.05 20.15
C PRO A 278 13.23 4.86 18.90
N ALA A 279 14.15 5.68 18.38
CA ALA A 279 13.92 6.49 17.18
C ALA A 279 14.15 5.74 15.85
N HIS A 280 14.57 4.47 15.89
CA HIS A 280 15.02 3.76 14.69
C HIS A 280 14.49 2.34 14.52
N ASP A 281 13.82 1.75 15.52
CA ASP A 281 13.27 0.40 15.45
C ASP A 281 11.91 0.32 16.17
N PRO A 282 10.89 -0.36 15.62
CA PRO A 282 9.57 -0.46 16.26
C PRO A 282 9.58 -1.19 17.61
N ASN A 283 10.41 -2.21 17.79
CA ASN A 283 10.49 -2.93 19.06
C ASN A 283 11.15 -2.06 20.12
N ASP A 284 12.27 -1.42 19.76
CA ASP A 284 12.95 -0.47 20.66
C ASP A 284 12.04 0.72 21.00
N TYR A 285 11.19 1.17 20.06
CA TYR A 285 10.22 2.23 20.28
C TYR A 285 9.17 1.84 21.33
N GLU A 286 8.61 0.64 21.23
CA GLU A 286 7.65 0.15 22.21
C GLU A 286 8.31 -0.17 23.57
N VAL A 287 9.57 -0.62 23.58
CA VAL A 287 10.36 -0.73 24.82
C VAL A 287 10.53 0.66 25.45
N GLY A 288 10.97 1.66 24.68
CA GLY A 288 11.11 3.04 25.17
C GLY A 288 9.82 3.57 25.81
N LYS A 289 8.66 3.33 25.18
CA LYS A 289 7.36 3.73 25.75
C LYS A 289 6.98 3.00 27.04
N ARG A 290 7.49 1.79 27.31
CA ARG A 290 7.23 1.06 28.55
C ARG A 290 8.08 1.53 29.72
N HIS A 291 9.26 2.10 29.43
CA HIS A 291 10.28 2.42 30.42
C HIS A 291 10.59 3.93 30.55
N ASP A 292 9.82 4.79 29.87
CA ASP A 292 9.94 6.27 29.80
C ASP A 292 11.33 6.77 29.33
#